data_AF-A0A838VA17-F1
#
_entry.id   AF-A0A838VA17-F1
#
_cell.length_a   1.000
_cell.length_b   1.000
_cell.length_c   1.000
_cell.angle_alpha   90.00
_cell.angle_beta   90.00
_cell.angle_gamma   90.00
#
_symmetry.space_group_name_H-M   'P 1'
#
loop_
_entity.id
_entity.type
_entity.pdbx_description
1 polymer ?
#
loop_
_entity_poly.entity_id
_entity_poly.type
_entity_poly.pdbx_seq_one_letter_code
_entity_poly.pdbx_strand_id
1 'polypeptide(L)'
;MSIDHVQRARAAWPFLVDRASNGLPPYTYREICTEIGLHWRSAQYFLGVIQRNCRANGLPPLQFLAVNAATRLPGRGCHGSPETHPALQSALRAIYAHQWPTAAPF
;
A
#
# COMPACT_ATOMS: atom_id res chain seq x y z
N MET A 1 14.11 20.11 8.71
CA MET A 1 13.14 19.18 9.32
C MET A 1 13.37 17.80 8.73
N SER A 2 13.55 16.77 9.56
CA SER A 2 13.65 15.38 9.11
C SER A 2 12.30 14.92 8.59
N ILE A 3 12.30 14.18 7.48
CA ILE A 3 11.08 13.61 6.93
C ILE A 3 10.74 12.35 7.74
N ASP A 4 9.56 12.33 8.38
CA ASP A 4 9.06 11.13 9.06
C ASP A 4 8.20 10.29 8.09
N HIS A 5 8.79 9.20 7.60
CA HIS A 5 8.09 8.27 6.72
C HIS A 5 7.14 7.32 7.48
N VAL A 6 7.35 7.12 8.78
CA VAL A 6 6.46 6.32 9.64
C VAL A 6 5.15 7.07 9.84
N GLN A 7 5.21 8.38 10.14
CA GLN A 7 4.02 9.22 10.24
C GLN A 7 3.21 9.21 8.94
N ARG A 8 3.88 9.33 7.78
CA ARG A 8 3.20 9.25 6.46
C ARG A 8 2.56 7.88 6.22
N ALA A 9 3.21 6.81 6.65
CA ALA A 9 2.66 5.46 6.54
C ALA A 9 1.43 5.27 7.44
N ARG A 10 1.46 5.80 8.67
CA ARG A 10 0.30 5.83 9.57
C ARG A 10 -0.86 6.62 8.97
N ALA A 11 -0.58 7.75 8.31
CA ALA A 11 -1.60 8.54 7.63
C ALA A 11 -2.21 7.81 6.42
N ALA A 12 -1.41 7.06 5.66
CA ALA A 12 -1.88 6.30 4.49
C ALA A 12 -2.66 5.02 4.86
N TRP A 13 -2.34 4.42 6.01
CA TRP A 13 -2.90 3.14 6.46
C TRP A 13 -4.44 3.08 6.42
N PRO A 14 -5.20 4.00 7.04
CA PRO A 14 -6.66 3.90 7.07
C PRO A 14 -7.29 3.89 5.68
N PHE A 15 -6.73 4.64 4.72
CA PHE A 15 -7.22 4.63 3.33
C PHE A 15 -6.99 3.30 2.64
N LEU A 16 -5.83 2.67 2.84
CA LEU A 16 -5.54 1.35 2.28
C LEU A 16 -6.41 0.26 2.93
N VAL A 17 -6.61 0.34 4.24
CA VAL A 17 -7.46 -0.59 4.99
C VAL A 17 -8.92 -0.45 4.60
N ASP A 18 -9.43 0.77 4.42
CA ASP A 18 -10.78 1.00 3.90
C ASP A 18 -10.94 0.36 2.52
N ARG A 19 -9.97 0.58 1.63
CA ARG A 19 -9.99 -0.01 0.29
C ARG A 19 -9.92 -1.53 0.31
N ALA A 20 -9.16 -2.10 1.24
CA ALA A 20 -9.11 -3.54 1.48
C ALA A 20 -10.46 -4.08 1.96
N SER A 21 -11.04 -3.44 2.97
CA SER A 21 -12.27 -3.88 3.63
C SER A 21 -13.48 -3.80 2.72
N ASN A 22 -13.50 -2.80 1.83
CA ASN A 22 -14.57 -2.60 0.85
C ASN A 22 -14.34 -3.33 -0.49
N GLY A 23 -13.23 -4.07 -0.65
CA GLY A 23 -12.91 -4.78 -1.89
C GLY A 23 -12.72 -3.87 -3.10
N LEU A 24 -12.29 -2.64 -2.88
CA LEU A 24 -12.20 -1.61 -3.91
C LEU A 24 -10.89 -1.76 -4.74
N PRO A 25 -10.87 -1.32 -6.01
CA PRO A 25 -9.68 -1.40 -6.87
C PRO A 25 -8.47 -0.70 -6.23
N PRO A 26 -7.20 -1.06 -6.50
CA PRO A 26 -6.04 -0.35 -5.95
C PRO A 26 -5.99 1.16 -6.28
N TYR A 27 -5.46 1.97 -5.35
CA TYR A 27 -5.07 3.36 -5.57
C TYR A 27 -3.98 3.45 -6.64
N THR A 28 -3.98 4.52 -7.42
CA THR A 28 -2.73 4.96 -8.07
C THR A 28 -1.84 5.67 -7.05
N TYR A 29 -0.53 5.71 -7.29
CA TYR A 29 0.40 6.49 -6.44
C TYR A 29 0.02 7.97 -6.30
N ARG A 30 -0.62 8.54 -7.34
CA ARG A 30 -1.13 9.90 -7.27
C ARG A 30 -2.29 9.98 -6.30
N GLU A 31 -3.29 9.12 -6.44
CA GLU A 31 -4.49 9.14 -5.60
C GLU A 31 -4.14 8.97 -4.12
N ILE A 32 -3.39 7.92 -3.73
CA ILE A 32 -3.07 7.70 -2.32
C ILE A 32 -2.24 8.84 -1.72
N CYS A 33 -1.33 9.43 -2.51
CA CYS A 33 -0.58 10.60 -2.05
C CYS A 33 -1.48 11.82 -1.90
N THR A 34 -2.45 12.01 -2.79
CA THR A 34 -3.43 13.12 -2.69
C THR A 34 -4.25 13.01 -1.40
N GLU A 35 -4.70 11.82 -1.01
CA GLU A 35 -5.45 11.60 0.25
C GLU A 35 -4.70 12.10 1.49
N ILE A 36 -3.36 12.00 1.48
CA ILE A 36 -2.51 12.39 2.61
C ILE A 36 -1.73 13.70 2.37
N GLY A 37 -2.12 14.49 1.35
CA GLY A 37 -1.52 15.79 1.07
C GLY A 37 -0.06 15.76 0.60
N LEU A 38 0.37 14.68 -0.07
CA LEU A 38 1.74 14.51 -0.55
C LEU A 38 1.84 14.52 -2.08
N HIS A 39 3.05 14.80 -2.58
CA HIS A 39 3.39 14.58 -3.98
C HIS A 39 3.56 13.07 -4.27
N TRP A 40 3.13 12.61 -5.45
CA TRP A 40 3.12 11.19 -5.85
C TRP A 40 4.49 10.49 -5.75
N ARG A 41 5.61 11.22 -5.94
CA ARG A 41 6.98 10.68 -5.77
C ARG A 41 7.29 10.22 -4.34
N SER A 42 6.50 10.67 -3.36
CA SER A 42 6.65 10.27 -1.96
C SER A 42 6.10 8.86 -1.67
N ALA A 43 5.30 8.30 -2.59
CA ALA A 43 4.64 7.00 -2.42
C ALA A 43 5.59 5.89 -2.00
N GLN A 44 6.73 5.79 -2.69
CA GLN A 44 7.73 4.75 -2.44
C GLN A 44 8.18 4.68 -0.96
N TYR A 45 8.27 5.81 -0.28
CA TYR A 45 8.85 5.85 1.06
C TYR A 45 7.91 5.31 2.12
N PHE A 46 6.66 5.77 2.13
CA PHE A 46 5.69 5.29 3.12
C PHE A 46 5.16 3.89 2.77
N LEU A 47 4.99 3.57 1.49
CA LEU A 47 4.65 2.22 1.07
C LEU A 47 5.76 1.23 1.42
N GLY A 48 7.02 1.65 1.36
CA GLY A 48 8.15 0.85 1.83
C GLY A 48 8.11 0.58 3.34
N VAL A 49 7.65 1.54 4.16
CA VAL A 49 7.43 1.32 5.60
C VAL A 49 6.33 0.31 5.83
N ILE A 50 5.17 0.48 5.18
CA ILE A 50 4.04 -0.45 5.27
C ILE A 50 4.47 -1.86 4.86
N GLN A 51 5.16 -1.97 3.72
CA GLN A 51 5.68 -3.24 3.22
C GLN A 51 6.56 -3.96 4.25
N ARG A 52 7.53 -3.25 4.84
CA ARG A 52 8.44 -3.85 5.83
C ARG A 52 7.67 -4.32 7.07
N ASN A 53 6.71 -3.52 7.54
CA ASN A 53 5.89 -3.88 8.69
C ASN A 53 4.98 -5.08 8.39
N CYS A 54 4.30 -5.11 7.25
CA CYS A 54 3.49 -6.25 6.85
C CYS A 54 4.34 -7.53 6.80
N ARG A 55 5.52 -7.46 6.16
CA ARG A 55 6.44 -8.59 6.07
C ARG A 55 6.94 -9.05 7.44
N ALA A 56 7.34 -8.13 8.33
CA ALA A 56 7.86 -8.46 9.66
C ALA A 56 6.81 -9.14 10.55
N ASN A 57 5.53 -8.83 10.34
CA ASN A 57 4.41 -9.38 11.11
C ASN A 57 3.68 -10.54 10.39
N GLY A 58 4.20 -11.03 9.25
CA GLY A 58 3.54 -12.09 8.48
C GLY A 58 2.18 -11.69 7.89
N LEU A 59 1.91 -10.39 7.76
CA LEU A 59 0.66 -9.86 7.20
C LEU A 59 0.70 -9.86 5.67
N PRO A 60 -0.47 -9.91 5.01
CA PRO A 60 -0.54 -9.70 3.57
C PRO A 60 0.11 -8.38 3.14
N PRO A 61 0.61 -8.29 1.90
CA PRO A 61 1.33 -7.12 1.41
C PRO A 61 0.41 -5.94 1.07
N LEU A 62 -0.10 -5.22 2.09
CA LEU A 62 -1.08 -4.13 1.94
C LEU A 62 -0.65 -3.05 0.93
N GLN A 63 0.66 -2.85 0.76
CA GLN A 63 1.20 -1.89 -0.21
C GLN A 63 0.79 -2.17 -1.67
N PHE A 64 0.34 -3.39 -2.00
CA PHE A 64 -0.17 -3.72 -3.34
C PHE A 64 -1.53 -3.07 -3.66
N LEU A 65 -2.19 -2.46 -2.67
CA LEU A 65 -3.32 -1.54 -2.91
C LEU A 65 -2.89 -0.16 -3.42
N ALA A 66 -1.61 0.04 -3.73
CA ALA A 66 -1.09 1.20 -4.45
C ALA A 66 -0.25 0.78 -5.66
N VAL A 67 -0.69 1.20 -6.85
CA VAL A 67 -0.10 0.78 -8.14
C VAL A 67 0.29 1.97 -9.02
N ASN A 68 1.08 1.68 -10.05
CA ASN A 68 1.35 2.61 -11.12
C ASN A 68 0.07 2.89 -11.94
N ALA A 69 -0.14 4.14 -12.33
CA ALA A 69 -1.35 4.54 -13.06
C ALA A 69 -1.44 3.92 -14.47
N ALA A 70 -0.31 3.81 -15.18
CA ALA A 70 -0.27 3.32 -16.55
C ALA A 70 -0.32 1.78 -16.61
N THR A 71 0.50 1.10 -15.80
CA THR A 71 0.60 -0.37 -15.86
C THR A 71 -0.40 -1.07 -14.95
N ARG A 72 -1.02 -0.37 -14.00
CA ARG A 72 -1.88 -0.95 -12.94
C ARG A 72 -1.21 -2.08 -12.15
N LEU A 73 0.13 -2.09 -12.14
CA LEU A 73 0.97 -2.98 -11.36
C LEU A 73 1.78 -2.18 -10.33
N PRO A 74 2.22 -2.80 -9.22
CA PRO A 74 3.20 -2.19 -8.34
C PRO A 74 4.47 -1.79 -9.12
N GLY A 75 4.95 -0.58 -8.88
CA GLY A 75 6.13 -0.02 -9.51
C GLY A 75 7.43 -0.49 -8.85
N ARG A 76 8.56 -0.03 -9.41
CA ARG A 76 9.89 -0.27 -8.85
C ARG A 76 9.98 0.19 -7.39
N GLY A 77 10.59 -0.64 -6.55
CA GLY A 77 10.80 -0.39 -5.12
C GLY A 77 9.90 -1.20 -4.20
N CYS A 78 8.90 -1.93 -4.74
CA CYS A 78 8.12 -2.86 -3.94
C CYS A 78 8.73 -4.28 -4.02
N HIS A 79 9.24 -4.78 -2.89
CA HIS A 79 9.85 -6.12 -2.81
C HIS A 79 8.83 -7.25 -3.01
N GLY A 80 9.19 -8.29 -3.76
CA GLY A 80 8.28 -9.40 -4.07
C GLY A 80 7.06 -8.97 -4.89
N SER A 81 7.16 -7.86 -5.65
CA SER A 81 6.06 -7.35 -6.44
C SER A 81 5.61 -8.36 -7.48
N PRO A 82 4.29 -8.54 -7.66
CA PRO A 82 3.75 -9.26 -8.79
C PRO A 82 4.14 -8.53 -10.08
N GLU A 83 4.90 -9.21 -10.93
CA GLU A 83 5.29 -8.72 -12.26
C GLU A 83 4.14 -8.84 -13.27
N THR A 84 3.08 -9.55 -12.91
CA THR A 84 1.93 -9.85 -13.77
C THR A 84 0.61 -9.59 -13.04
N HIS A 85 -0.45 -9.30 -13.80
CA HIS A 85 -1.78 -9.09 -13.24
C HIS A 85 -2.34 -10.30 -12.47
N PRO A 86 -2.17 -11.57 -12.91
CA PRO A 86 -2.64 -12.72 -12.15
C PRO A 86 -1.97 -12.85 -10.77
N ALA A 87 -0.67 -12.58 -10.68
CA ALA A 87 0.05 -12.57 -9.41
C ALA A 87 -0.46 -11.44 -8.50
N LEU A 88 -0.75 -10.25 -9.06
CA LEU A 88 -1.34 -9.15 -8.31
C LEU A 88 -2.73 -9.50 -7.79
N GLN A 89 -3.59 -10.07 -8.62
CA GLN A 89 -4.93 -10.49 -8.19
C GLN A 89 -4.87 -11.51 -7.07
N SER A 90 -3.94 -12.48 -7.14
CA SER A 90 -3.76 -13.47 -6.08
C SER A 90 -3.37 -12.83 -4.75
N ALA A 91 -2.47 -11.84 -4.78
CA ALA A 91 -2.08 -11.11 -3.58
C ALA A 91 -3.21 -10.20 -3.05
N LEU A 92 -3.96 -9.55 -3.95
CA LEU A 92 -5.12 -8.73 -3.58
C LEU A 92 -6.22 -9.57 -2.90
N ARG A 93 -6.46 -10.81 -3.34
CA ARG A 93 -7.40 -11.72 -2.65
C ARG A 93 -7.02 -11.95 -1.19
N ALA A 94 -5.73 -12.17 -0.91
CA ALA A 94 -5.25 -12.32 0.46
C ALA A 94 -5.42 -11.04 1.28
N ILE A 95 -5.22 -9.87 0.66
CA ILE A 95 -5.43 -8.57 1.31
C ILE A 95 -6.91 -8.34 1.63
N TYR A 96 -7.81 -8.59 0.68
CA TYR A 96 -9.25 -8.41 0.85
C TYR A 96 -9.87 -9.40 1.85
N ALA A 97 -9.31 -10.60 1.97
CA ALA A 97 -9.77 -11.60 2.93
C ALA A 97 -9.25 -11.36 4.36
N HIS A 98 -8.26 -10.49 4.54
CA HIS A 98 -7.63 -10.25 5.84
C HIS A 98 -8.38 -9.20 6.66
N GLN A 99 -8.52 -9.45 7.96
CA GLN A 99 -9.12 -8.53 8.91
C GLN A 99 -8.08 -7.50 9.37
N TRP A 100 -8.12 -6.32 8.77
CA TRP A 100 -7.14 -5.27 9.05
C TRP A 100 -7.51 -4.48 10.31
N PRO A 101 -6.52 -4.12 11.16
CA PRO A 101 -6.74 -3.14 12.21
C PRO A 101 -6.94 -1.75 11.61
N THR A 102 -7.89 -0.98 12.15
CA THR A 102 -8.14 0.41 11.71
C THR A 102 -6.91 1.29 11.90
N ALA A 103 -6.14 1.06 12.96
CA ALA A 103 -4.89 1.76 13.23
C ALA A 103 -3.68 0.96 12.73
N ALA A 104 -2.65 1.67 12.27
CA ALA A 104 -1.39 1.06 11.89
C ALA A 104 -0.69 0.43 13.11
N PRO A 105 -0.19 -0.82 13.03
CA PRO A 105 0.40 -1.53 14.16
C PRO A 105 1.86 -1.11 14.45
N PHE A 106 2.28 0.09 14.06
CA PHE A 106 3.66 0.59 14.15
C PHE A 106 3.69 2.10 14.32
#